data_AF-A0A950UX27-F1
#
_entry.id   AF-A0A950UX27-F1
#
_cell.length_a   1.000
_cell.length_b   1.000
_cell.length_c   1.000
_cell.angle_alpha   90.00
_cell.angle_beta   90.00
_cell.angle_gamma   90.00
#
_symmetry.space_group_name_H-M   'P 1'
#
loop_
_entity.id
_entity.type
_entity.pdbx_description
1 polymer ?
#
loop_
_entity_poly.entity_id
_entity_poly.type
_entity_poly.pdbx_seq_one_letter_code
_entity_poly.pdbx_strand_id
1 'polypeptide(L)'
;MNRVLRAGLLAAVTCAFVSTGAQAAKERVLYSFSGGSDGGGPYAGPIFDKAGNLYGTATAGGSSGCGQGCGTVYELSPGKSGWTYTVLYSFTG
;
A
#
# COMPACT_ATOMS: atom_id res chain seq x y z
N MET A 1 -23.18 -62.74 9.20
CA MET A 1 -22.26 -61.75 9.79
C MET A 1 -21.61 -60.98 8.63
N ASN A 2 -22.33 -60.00 8.08
CA ASN A 2 -22.05 -58.54 8.15
C ASN A 2 -20.93 -58.13 7.17
N ARG A 3 -21.18 -57.40 6.08
CA ARG A 3 -21.59 -55.98 6.13
C ARG A 3 -22.46 -55.55 4.93
N VAL A 4 -23.62 -55.03 5.31
CA VAL A 4 -24.67 -54.27 4.62
C VAL A 4 -24.22 -53.28 3.51
N LEU A 5 -24.90 -53.36 2.37
CA LEU A 5 -25.05 -52.30 1.36
C LEU A 5 -25.76 -51.09 2.00
N ARG A 6 -25.23 -49.87 1.82
CA ARG A 6 -25.93 -48.63 2.20
C ARG A 6 -26.35 -47.88 0.94
N ALA A 7 -27.66 -47.86 0.70
CA ALA A 7 -28.34 -46.94 -0.20
C ALA A 7 -28.72 -45.66 0.58
N GLY A 8 -28.72 -44.52 -0.14
CA GLY A 8 -29.42 -43.29 0.26
C GLY A 8 -28.54 -42.20 0.85
N LEU A 9 -28.35 -41.10 0.13
CA LEU A 9 -29.21 -39.90 0.22
C LEU A 9 -28.69 -38.84 -0.77
N LEU A 10 -29.56 -38.35 -1.66
CA LEU A 10 -29.29 -37.12 -2.42
C LEU A 10 -29.17 -35.98 -1.41
N ALA A 11 -27.98 -35.40 -1.27
CA ALA A 11 -27.85 -34.03 -0.77
C ALA A 11 -27.76 -33.13 -1.99
N ALA A 12 -28.86 -32.45 -2.31
CA ALA A 12 -28.83 -31.32 -3.23
C ALA A 12 -27.70 -30.39 -2.78
N VAL A 13 -26.69 -30.22 -3.63
CA VAL A 13 -25.72 -29.15 -3.47
C VAL A 13 -26.53 -27.87 -3.62
N THR A 14 -26.96 -27.30 -2.50
CA THR A 14 -27.50 -25.95 -2.50
C THR A 14 -26.37 -25.07 -2.98
N CYS A 15 -26.52 -24.50 -4.18
CA CYS A 15 -25.79 -23.30 -4.56
C CYS A 15 -26.19 -22.23 -3.54
N ALA A 16 -25.49 -22.19 -2.40
CA ALA A 16 -25.40 -20.97 -1.64
C ALA A 16 -24.77 -19.99 -2.62
N PHE A 17 -25.59 -19.08 -3.16
CA PHE A 17 -25.10 -17.85 -3.76
C PHE A 17 -24.21 -17.22 -2.69
N VAL A 18 -22.90 -17.42 -2.85
CA VAL A 18 -21.91 -16.74 -2.03
C VAL A 18 -22.21 -15.27 -2.27
N SER A 19 -22.71 -14.61 -1.24
CA SER A 19 -22.88 -13.17 -1.19
C SER A 19 -21.54 -12.58 -1.62
N THR A 20 -21.44 -12.14 -2.87
CA THR A 20 -20.34 -11.29 -3.31
C THR A 20 -20.66 -9.91 -2.76
N GLY A 21 -20.53 -9.76 -1.45
CA GLY A 21 -20.42 -8.44 -0.85
C GLY A 21 -19.26 -7.76 -1.56
N ALA A 22 -19.56 -6.69 -2.29
CA ALA A 22 -18.52 -5.85 -2.85
C ALA A 22 -17.65 -5.39 -1.69
N GLN A 23 -16.42 -5.90 -1.60
CA GLN A 23 -15.46 -5.45 -0.61
C GLN A 23 -15.13 -4.00 -0.98
N ALA A 24 -15.67 -3.04 -0.22
CA ALA A 24 -15.28 -1.64 -0.36
C ALA A 24 -13.76 -1.56 -0.19
N ALA A 25 -13.09 -0.90 -1.13
CA ALA A 25 -11.67 -0.60 -0.97
C ALA A 25 -11.50 0.23 0.32
N LYS A 26 -10.54 -0.17 1.15
CA LYS A 26 -10.20 0.55 2.38
C LYS A 26 -8.86 1.23 2.15
N GLU A 27 -8.87 2.55 2.09
CA GLU A 27 -7.63 3.33 2.01
C GLU A 27 -6.89 3.33 3.35
N ARG A 28 -5.57 3.36 3.28
CA ARG A 28 -4.70 3.52 4.45
C ARG A 28 -3.63 4.56 4.14
N VAL A 29 -3.49 5.53 5.03
CA VAL A 29 -2.36 6.47 5.00
C VAL A 29 -1.10 5.72 5.43
N LEU A 30 -0.10 5.71 4.56
CA LEU A 30 1.20 5.08 4.83
C LEU A 30 2.17 6.06 5.49
N TYR A 31 2.11 7.32 5.07
CA TYR A 31 2.93 8.41 5.58
C TYR A 31 2.23 9.75 5.36
N SER A 32 2.39 10.64 6.34
CA SER A 32 1.95 12.03 6.26
C SER A 32 3.18 12.91 6.31
N PHE A 33 3.43 13.62 5.22
CA PHE A 33 4.50 14.60 5.13
C PHE A 33 4.28 15.75 6.12
N SER A 34 5.35 16.23 6.74
CA SER A 34 5.33 17.44 7.57
C SER A 34 5.31 18.72 6.73
N GLY A 35 5.70 18.65 5.45
CA GLY A 35 5.88 19.81 4.58
C GLY A 35 7.24 20.49 4.76
N GLY A 36 8.13 19.92 5.58
CA GLY A 36 9.48 20.42 5.85
C GLY A 36 10.55 19.66 5.07
N SER A 37 11.63 19.28 5.74
CA SER A 37 12.77 18.58 5.13
C SER A 37 12.43 17.18 4.60
N ASP A 38 11.38 16.56 5.13
CA ASP A 38 10.82 15.30 4.64
C ASP A 38 10.05 15.46 3.32
N GLY A 39 9.68 16.69 2.95
CA GLY A 39 9.03 17.02 1.68
C GLY A 39 7.52 17.20 1.79
N GLY A 40 6.87 17.31 0.65
CA GLY A 40 5.42 17.51 0.54
C GLY A 40 4.97 17.71 -0.91
N GLY A 41 3.69 17.47 -1.18
CA GLY A 41 3.12 17.59 -2.52
C GLY A 41 3.71 16.59 -3.52
N PRO A 42 3.42 15.28 -3.39
CA PRO A 42 3.86 14.31 -4.39
C PRO A 42 3.23 14.66 -5.75
N TYR A 43 4.08 14.89 -6.76
CA TYR A 43 3.63 15.33 -8.09
C TYR A 43 3.08 14.17 -8.94
N ALA A 44 3.70 13.01 -8.83
CA ALA A 44 3.33 11.80 -9.53
C ALA A 44 3.01 10.66 -8.55
N GLY A 45 2.23 9.68 -9.01
CA GLY A 45 1.98 8.47 -8.23
C GLY A 45 3.27 7.69 -7.99
N PRO A 46 3.49 7.16 -6.77
CA PRO A 46 4.69 6.39 -6.47
C PRO A 46 4.70 5.05 -7.21
N ILE A 47 5.87 4.45 -7.35
CA ILE A 47 6.09 3.16 -8.01
C ILE A 47 6.53 2.10 -7.01
N PHE A 48 6.11 0.85 -7.23
CA PHE A 48 6.57 -0.29 -6.45
C PHE A 48 7.81 -0.93 -7.06
N ASP A 49 8.75 -1.36 -6.22
CA ASP A 49 9.77 -2.34 -6.60
C ASP A 49 9.29 -3.79 -6.39
N LYS A 50 10.19 -4.75 -6.63
CA LYS A 50 9.90 -6.19 -6.44
C LYS A 50 9.82 -6.61 -4.97
N ALA A 51 10.40 -5.85 -4.04
CA ALA A 51 10.34 -6.11 -2.61
C ALA A 51 9.10 -5.50 -1.95
N GLY A 52 8.36 -4.67 -2.67
CA GLY A 52 7.18 -3.96 -2.17
C GLY A 52 7.48 -2.58 -1.58
N ASN A 53 8.70 -2.06 -1.76
CA ASN A 53 9.02 -0.68 -1.42
C ASN A 53 8.36 0.27 -2.41
N LEU A 54 7.90 1.42 -1.90
CA LEU A 54 7.28 2.49 -2.67
C LEU A 54 8.27 3.65 -2.85
N TYR A 55 8.49 4.07 -4.08
CA TYR A 55 9.38 5.19 -4.41
C TYR A 55 8.60 6.34 -5.03
N GLY A 56 8.94 7.55 -4.65
CA GLY A 56 8.30 8.75 -5.19
C GLY A 56 9.16 10.00 -5.05
N THR A 57 8.61 11.09 -5.58
CA THR A 57 9.21 12.42 -5.52
C THR A 57 8.22 13.39 -4.89
N ALA A 58 8.72 14.27 -4.02
CA ALA A 58 7.94 15.37 -3.45
C ALA A 58 8.48 16.71 -3.96
N THR A 59 7.60 17.66 -4.28
CA THR A 59 8.00 18.97 -4.82
C THR A 59 8.54 19.92 -3.76
N ALA A 60 8.09 19.77 -2.50
CA ALA A 60 8.63 20.51 -1.36
C ALA A 60 9.75 19.71 -0.66
N GLY A 61 10.45 20.36 0.27
CA GLY A 61 11.58 19.78 1.01
C GLY A 61 12.93 19.91 0.31
N GLY A 62 13.96 19.25 0.83
CA GLY A 62 15.34 19.46 0.36
C GLY A 62 15.91 20.81 0.81
N SER A 63 16.68 21.48 -0.05
CA SER A 63 17.29 22.79 0.27
C SER A 63 16.27 23.92 0.28
N SER A 64 16.46 24.91 1.16
CA SER A 64 15.62 26.10 1.28
C SER A 64 15.77 27.11 0.14
N GLY A 65 16.70 26.88 -0.79
CA GLY A 65 16.95 27.77 -1.94
C GLY A 65 15.76 27.91 -2.90
N CYS A 66 14.76 27.02 -2.85
CA CYS A 66 13.63 27.00 -3.77
C CYS A 66 12.29 27.20 -3.03
N GLY A 67 12.00 28.38 -2.48
CA GLY A 67 10.68 28.69 -1.90
C GLY A 67 10.24 27.74 -0.76
N GLN A 68 9.48 26.70 -1.09
CA GLN A 68 9.03 25.62 -0.17
C GLN A 68 10.00 24.44 -0.08
N GLY A 69 11.14 24.51 -0.77
CA GLY A 69 12.11 23.45 -0.91
C GLY A 69 12.34 23.06 -2.37
N CYS A 70 13.55 22.61 -2.71
CA CYS A 70 13.91 22.18 -4.07
C CYS A 70 13.42 20.76 -4.42
N GLY A 71 12.80 20.05 -3.47
CA GLY A 71 12.20 18.73 -3.63
C GLY A 71 13.01 17.61 -2.98
N THR A 72 12.38 16.44 -2.88
CA THR A 72 13.00 15.21 -2.37
C THR A 72 12.66 13.98 -3.22
N VAL A 73 13.54 12.97 -3.19
CA VAL A 73 13.25 11.58 -3.58
C VAL A 73 13.11 10.77 -2.30
N TYR A 74 12.05 9.98 -2.19
CA TYR A 74 11.75 9.21 -0.98
C TYR A 74 11.45 7.74 -1.25
N GLU A 75 11.63 6.94 -0.21
CA GLU A 75 11.24 5.54 -0.12
C GLU A 75 10.28 5.32 1.06
N LEU A 76 9.28 4.47 0.85
CA LEU A 76 8.46 3.86 1.89
C LEU A 76 8.67 2.35 1.84
N SER A 77 9.37 1.81 2.83
CA SER A 77 9.65 0.38 2.93
C SER A 77 8.66 -0.30 3.89
N PRO A 78 7.99 -1.40 3.51
CA PRO A 78 7.11 -2.12 4.41
C PRO A 78 7.92 -2.95 5.41
N GLY A 79 7.61 -2.80 6.69
CA GLY A 79 8.16 -3.58 7.80
C GLY A 79 7.08 -4.34 8.56
N LYS A 80 7.50 -5.17 9.53
CA LYS A 80 6.58 -5.99 10.33
C LYS A 80 5.56 -5.16 11.13
N SER A 81 5.94 -3.97 11.57
CA SER A 81 5.12 -3.08 12.41
C SER A 81 4.45 -1.93 11.63
N GLY A 82 4.73 -1.77 10.34
CA GLY A 82 4.26 -0.62 9.56
C GLY A 82 5.24 -0.23 8.46
N TRP A 83 5.03 0.95 7.90
CA TRP A 83 5.89 1.50 6.83
C TRP A 83 6.95 2.40 7.43
N THR A 84 8.16 2.36 6.87
CA THR A 84 9.27 3.24 7.22
C THR A 84 9.50 4.22 6.08
N TYR A 85 9.41 5.52 6.37
CA TYR A 85 9.72 6.58 5.42
C TYR A 85 11.20 6.95 5.48
N THR A 86 11.82 7.12 4.31
CA THR A 86 13.22 7.57 4.18
C THR A 86 13.36 8.58 3.05
N VAL A 87 14.05 9.69 3.30
CA VAL A 87 14.51 10.58 2.22
C VAL A 87 15.79 9.98 1.63
N LEU A 88 15.73 9.60 0.36
CA LEU A 88 16.87 9.08 -0.38
C LEU A 88 17.73 10.20 -0.95
N TYR A 89 17.10 11.31 -1.34
CA TYR A 89 17.80 12.44 -1.92
C TYR A 89 17.07 13.76 -1.63
N SER A 90 17.86 14.80 -1.37
CA SER A 90 17.40 16.18 -1.19
C SER A 90 18.00 17.04 -2.28
N PHE A 91 17.16 17.65 -3.12
CA PHE A 91 17.64 18.55 -4.16
C PHE A 91 18.12 19.87 -3.55
N THR A 92 19.13 20.48 -4.17
CA THR A 92 19.76 21.70 -3.66
C THR A 92 19.49 22.97 -4.47
N GLY A 93 18.90 22.83 -5.66
CA GLY A 93 18.83 23.89 -6.68
C GLY A 93 19.98 23.80 -7.67
#